data_AF-A0A392MAW4-F1
#
_entry.id   AF-A0A392MAW4-F1
#
_cell.length_a   1.000
_cell.length_b   1.000
_cell.length_c   1.000
_cell.angle_alpha   90.00
_cell.angle_beta   90.00
_cell.angle_gamma   90.00
#
_symmetry.space_group_name_H-M   'P 1'
#
loop_
_entity.id
_entity.type
_entity.pdbx_description
1 polymer ?
#
loop_
_entity_poly.entity_id
_entity_poly.type
_entity_poly.pdbx_seq_one_letter_code
_entity_poly.pdbx_strand_id
1 'polypeptide(L)'
;MEECIKVSGKVPPGNESTWTRQQPKKKPDLRLTPGHHVQLTVPLEELVDKLVKENKVVAFIKRSRSAPLCGFSQKVIGILEKE
;
A
#
# COMPACT_ATOMS: atom_id res chain seq x y z
N MET A 1 -11.59 -31.03 -12.69
CA MET A 1 -11.82 -29.90 -13.63
C MET A 1 -10.49 -29.33 -14.13
N GLU A 2 -9.47 -30.17 -14.29
CA GLU A 2 -8.08 -29.77 -14.62
C GLU A 2 -7.60 -30.36 -15.95
N GLU A 3 -8.48 -31.00 -16.72
CA GLU A 3 -8.06 -31.82 -17.87
C GLU A 3 -8.17 -31.10 -19.22
N CYS A 4 -8.58 -29.82 -19.27
CA CYS A 4 -8.76 -29.10 -20.54
C CYS A 4 -7.61 -28.13 -20.93
N ILE A 5 -6.49 -28.08 -20.19
CA ILE A 5 -5.43 -27.08 -20.46
C ILE A 5 -4.25 -27.65 -21.28
N LYS A 6 -4.25 -28.93 -21.65
CA LYS A 6 -3.08 -29.55 -22.32
C LYS A 6 -3.13 -29.62 -23.84
N VAL A 7 -4.17 -29.13 -24.51
CA VAL A 7 -4.23 -29.19 -25.98
C VAL A 7 -4.49 -27.80 -26.57
N SER A 8 -3.50 -27.28 -27.30
CA SER A 8 -3.49 -25.99 -27.99
C SER A 8 -3.31 -24.75 -27.11
N GLY A 9 -2.05 -24.30 -27.00
CA GLY A 9 -1.63 -23.07 -26.34
C GLY A 9 -2.04 -21.77 -27.04
N LYS A 10 -3.28 -21.66 -27.52
CA LYS A 10 -3.85 -20.39 -27.99
C LYS A 10 -5.25 -20.20 -27.44
N VAL A 11 -5.40 -19.11 -26.70
CA VAL A 11 -6.69 -18.56 -26.27
C VAL A 11 -7.52 -18.23 -27.53
N PRO A 12 -8.81 -18.61 -27.61
CA PRO A 12 -9.65 -18.31 -28.76
C PRO A 12 -9.83 -16.79 -28.96
N PRO A 13 -9.85 -16.31 -30.22
CA PRO A 13 -9.97 -14.89 -30.53
C PRO A 13 -11.33 -14.37 -30.06
N GLY A 14 -11.31 -13.50 -29.05
CA GLY A 14 -12.50 -13.03 -28.33
C GLY A 14 -12.37 -13.07 -26.80
N ASN A 15 -11.40 -13.84 -26.26
CA ASN A 15 -11.08 -13.89 -24.83
C ASN A 15 -9.74 -13.20 -24.49
N GLU A 16 -9.21 -12.37 -25.39
CA GLU A 16 -8.08 -11.48 -25.12
C GLU A 16 -8.56 -10.40 -24.15
N SER A 17 -8.39 -10.68 -22.86
CA SER A 17 -8.80 -9.85 -21.74
C SER A 17 -8.23 -8.42 -21.85
N THR A 18 -8.96 -7.54 -22.55
CA THR A 18 -8.59 -6.12 -22.68
C THR A 18 -9.12 -5.29 -21.48
N TRP A 19 -9.77 -5.95 -20.51
CA TRP A 19 -10.16 -5.34 -19.24
C TRP A 19 -9.19 -5.73 -18.13
N THR A 20 -7.91 -5.37 -18.26
CA THR A 20 -7.04 -5.31 -17.09
C THR A 20 -7.48 -4.10 -16.26
N ARG A 21 -8.44 -4.31 -15.35
CA ARG A 21 -8.73 -3.36 -14.28
C ARG A 21 -7.41 -3.12 -13.55
N GLN A 22 -6.78 -1.99 -13.82
CA GLN A 22 -5.54 -1.63 -13.15
C GLN A 22 -5.85 -1.59 -11.65
N GLN A 23 -5.23 -2.48 -10.89
CA GLN A 23 -5.35 -2.43 -9.44
C GLN A 23 -4.81 -1.07 -8.99
N PRO A 24 -5.55 -0.31 -8.16
CA PRO A 24 -5.08 0.98 -7.68
C PRO A 24 -3.71 0.78 -7.03
N LYS A 25 -2.70 1.53 -7.51
CA LYS A 25 -1.34 1.47 -6.99
C LYS A 25 -1.39 1.81 -5.50
N LYS A 26 -1.08 0.86 -4.63
CA LYS A 26 -1.05 1.06 -3.17
C LYS A 26 -0.03 2.16 -2.86
N LYS A 27 -0.45 3.18 -2.11
CA LYS A 27 0.45 4.28 -1.69
C LYS A 27 1.55 3.70 -0.80
N PRO A 28 2.83 4.05 -1.03
CA PRO A 28 3.94 3.57 -0.21
C PRO A 28 3.88 4.18 1.20
N ASP A 29 4.44 3.47 2.18
CA ASP A 29 4.58 3.95 3.56
C ASP A 29 5.59 5.11 3.63
N LEU A 30 5.23 6.20 4.33
CA LEU A 30 6.18 7.29 4.63
C LEU A 30 7.00 6.93 5.85
N ARG A 31 8.33 6.98 5.72
CA ARG A 31 9.28 6.71 6.81
C ARG A 31 9.80 8.03 7.38
N LEU A 32 9.40 8.36 8.61
CA LEU A 32 9.91 9.53 9.34
C LEU A 32 11.36 9.39 9.77
N THR A 33 11.77 8.17 10.16
CA THR A 33 13.10 7.93 10.73
C THR A 33 13.89 6.89 9.92
N PRO A 34 15.24 7.06 9.82
CA PRO A 34 16.11 6.11 9.13
C PRO A 34 16.06 4.69 9.71
N GLY A 35 15.74 4.54 11.00
CA GLY A 35 15.63 3.25 11.66
C GLY A 35 15.51 3.37 13.18
N HIS A 36 15.45 2.22 13.84
CA HIS A 36 15.53 2.13 15.30
C HIS A 36 16.98 2.41 15.71
N HIS A 37 17.21 3.29 16.69
CA HIS A 37 18.55 3.61 17.21
C HIS A 37 19.45 4.46 16.29
N VAL A 38 18.88 5.37 15.51
CA VAL A 38 19.63 6.40 14.77
C VAL A 38 19.36 7.76 15.42
N GLN A 39 20.42 8.50 15.73
CA GLN A 39 20.28 9.88 16.22
C GLN A 39 19.75 10.75 15.08
N LEU A 40 18.63 11.42 15.32
CA LEU A 40 18.00 12.29 14.34
C LEU A 40 18.77 13.60 14.28
N THR A 41 19.15 14.04 13.08
CA THR A 41 19.88 15.30 12.89
C THR A 41 19.00 16.52 13.20
N VAL A 42 17.69 16.37 13.10
CA VAL A 42 16.67 17.39 13.35
C VAL A 42 15.71 16.92 14.43
N PRO A 43 15.06 17.82 15.19
CA PRO A 43 14.05 17.41 16.16
C PRO A 43 12.85 16.75 15.46
N LEU A 44 12.20 15.81 16.16
CA LEU A 44 11.08 15.05 15.61
C LEU A 44 9.90 15.95 15.24
N GLU A 45 9.66 17.01 16.01
CA GLU A 45 8.57 17.95 15.79
C GLU A 45 8.68 18.63 14.41
N GLU A 46 9.88 19.02 13.99
CA GLU A 46 10.11 19.61 12.68
C GLU A 46 9.83 18.63 11.53
N LEU A 47 10.13 17.34 11.72
CA LEU A 47 9.83 16.32 10.71
C LEU A 47 8.33 16.08 10.60
N VAL A 48 7.64 16.00 11.73
CA VAL A 48 6.18 15.85 11.75
C VAL A 48 5.51 17.06 11.10
N ASP A 49 5.97 18.27 11.42
CA ASP A 49 5.45 19.53 10.86
C ASP A 49 5.60 19.60 9.34
N LYS A 50 6.76 19.23 8.80
CA LYS A 50 6.97 19.14 7.34
C LYS A 50 6.00 18.14 6.70
N LEU A 51 5.88 16.95 7.31
CA LEU A 51 5.03 15.88 6.81
C LEU A 51 3.55 16.25 6.69
N VAL A 52 3.02 16.90 7.72
CA VAL A 52 1.60 17.31 7.72
C VAL A 52 1.33 18.48 6.78
N LYS A 53 2.34 19.32 6.49
CA LYS A 53 2.24 20.42 5.52
C LYS A 53 2.32 19.94 4.07
N GLU A 54 3.16 18.95 3.78
CA GLU A 54 3.35 18.42 2.43
C GLU A 54 2.20 17.53 1.96
N ASN A 55 1.52 16.84 2.89
CA ASN A 55 0.51 15.85 2.56
C ASN A 55 -0.88 16.29 3.01
N LYS A 56 -1.87 16.24 2.10
CA LYS A 56 -3.26 16.61 2.40
C LYS A 56 -3.88 15.78 3.55
N VAL A 57 -3.48 14.52 3.67
CA VAL A 57 -3.94 13.59 4.70
C VAL A 57 -2.77 12.72 5.12
N VAL A 58 -2.51 12.65 6.43
CA VAL A 58 -1.48 11.80 7.03
C VAL A 58 -2.13 10.94 8.10
N ALA A 59 -1.85 9.64 8.10
CA ALA A 59 -2.31 8.70 9.11
C ALA A 59 -1.12 8.01 9.77
N PHE A 60 -0.98 8.17 11.08
CA PHE A 60 0.03 7.48 11.87
C PHE A 60 -0.54 6.15 12.36
N ILE A 61 0.07 5.03 11.93
CA ILE A 61 -0.36 3.67 12.26
C ILE A 61 0.79 2.86 12.85
N LYS A 62 0.46 1.76 13.53
CA LYS A 62 1.45 0.83 14.07
C LYS A 62 1.95 -0.09 12.95
N ARG A 63 3.27 -0.09 12.72
CA ARG A 63 3.96 -0.78 11.60
C ARG A 63 3.62 -0.15 10.24
N SER A 64 3.53 -0.96 9.19
CA SER A 64 3.30 -0.53 7.81
C SER A 64 1.90 -0.89 7.35
N ARG A 65 1.49 -0.29 6.24
CA ARG A 65 0.26 -0.61 5.52
C ARG A 65 0.22 -2.05 5.04
N SER A 66 1.37 -2.64 4.73
CA SER A 66 1.51 -4.03 4.31
C SER A 66 1.45 -5.05 5.45
N ALA A 67 1.81 -4.65 6.66
CA ALA A 67 1.89 -5.54 7.83
C ALA A 67 1.38 -4.85 9.12
N PRO A 68 0.08 -4.50 9.22
CA PRO A 68 -0.48 -3.86 10.41
C PRO A 68 -0.57 -4.85 11.58
N LEU A 69 0.04 -4.50 12.72
CA LEU A 69 0.10 -5.34 13.93
C LEU A 69 -0.90 -4.92 15.03
N CYS A 70 -2.00 -4.25 14.65
CA CYS A 70 -3.05 -3.83 15.58
C CYS A 70 -4.39 -3.80 14.86
N GLY A 71 -5.45 -4.30 15.51
CA GLY A 71 -6.81 -4.30 14.95
C GLY A 71 -7.31 -2.88 14.62
N PHE A 72 -6.86 -1.87 15.37
CA PHE A 72 -7.13 -0.47 15.05
C PHE A 72 -6.48 -0.05 13.72
N SER A 73 -5.18 -0.30 13.54
CA SER A 73 -4.47 0.05 12.30
C SER A 73 -5.04 -0.67 11.09
N GLN A 74 -5.45 -1.94 11.23
CA GLN A 74 -6.15 -2.69 10.17
C GLN A 74 -7.46 -2.02 9.75
N LYS A 75 -8.29 -1.61 10.73
CA LYS A 75 -9.55 -0.93 10.44
C LYS A 75 -9.34 0.41 9.73
N VAL A 76 -8.39 1.22 10.19
CA VAL A 76 -8.06 2.51 9.57
C VAL A 76 -7.62 2.34 8.12
N ILE A 77 -6.70 1.41 7.84
CA ILE A 77 -6.26 1.11 6.47
C ILE A 77 -7.45 0.65 5.62
N GLY A 78 -8.28 -0.26 6.15
CA GLY A 78 -9.43 -0.80 5.44
C GLY A 78 -10.50 0.24 5.10
N ILE A 79 -10.65 1.29 5.90
CA ILE A 79 -11.53 2.42 5.59
C ILE A 79 -10.89 3.27 4.49
N LEU A 80 -9.62 3.65 4.64
CA LEU A 80 -8.87 4.47 3.67
C LEU A 80 -8.61 3.78 2.31
N GLU A 81 -8.81 2.47 2.20
CA GLU A 81 -8.71 1.71 0.93
C GLU A 81 -10.03 1.53 0.21
N LYS A 82 -11.15 1.71 0.93
CA LYS A 82 -12.50 1.57 0.36
C LYS A 82 -13.03 2.89 -0.22
N GLU A 83 -12.47 4.01 0.23
CA GLU A 83 -12.68 5.35 -0.33
C GLU A 83 -11.82 5.57 -1.58
#